data_AF-A0A8H2VRS7-F1
#
_entry.id   AF-A0A8H2VRS7-F1
#
_cell.length_a   1.000
_cell.length_b   1.000
_cell.length_c   1.000
_cell.angle_alpha   90.00
_cell.angle_beta   90.00
_cell.angle_gamma   90.00
#
_symmetry.space_group_name_H-M   'P 1'
#
loop_
_entity.id
_entity.type
_entity.pdbx_description
1 polymer ?
#
loop_
_entity_poly.entity_id
_entity_poly.type
_entity_poly.pdbx_seq_one_letter_code
_entity_poly.pdbx_strand_id
1 'polypeptide(L)'
;MATTPSQVTSSRVPSTMILPEGLTADSINTIPVLCETLSRLQNFSPSNPSAASPPGATPSFNANSNGPLNIKDIYAATDGIKHKLQKARVSVKGMPDMHRTIEDQEEEIRECEEKIGQQKEVLNLLMKVGLNMKKEREVLEIKWKLERLDSQEKKERKKERKKERKKERNKHYFRNGEHTS
;
A
#
# COMPACT_ATOMS: atom_id res chain seq x y z
N MET A 1 -38.31 23.24 10.72
CA MET A 1 -36.95 23.34 11.31
C MET A 1 -36.22 22.05 10.97
N ALA A 2 -35.60 21.98 9.79
CA ALA A 2 -34.86 20.81 9.33
C ALA A 2 -33.43 21.25 9.02
N THR A 3 -32.49 20.87 9.87
CA THR A 3 -31.08 21.23 9.76
C THR A 3 -30.37 20.11 8.99
N THR A 4 -29.86 20.46 7.81
CA THR A 4 -28.97 19.64 6.98
C THR A 4 -27.52 19.75 7.49
N PRO A 5 -26.78 18.65 7.72
CA PRO A 5 -25.34 18.74 7.92
C PRO A 5 -24.60 18.78 6.57
N SER A 6 -23.84 19.85 6.34
CA SER A 6 -22.86 19.98 5.25
C SER A 6 -21.73 18.98 5.42
N GLN A 7 -21.64 18.00 4.52
CA GLN A 7 -20.48 17.11 4.42
C GLN A 7 -19.44 17.77 3.51
N VAL A 8 -18.36 18.29 4.10
CA VAL A 8 -17.17 18.77 3.37
C VAL A 8 -16.25 17.56 3.22
N THR A 9 -16.36 16.84 2.11
CA THR A 9 -15.39 15.80 1.74
C THR A 9 -14.13 16.46 1.19
N SER A 10 -13.12 16.63 2.03
CA SER A 10 -11.76 16.92 1.56
C SER A 10 -11.16 15.63 1.00
N SER A 11 -11.07 15.53 -0.33
CA SER A 11 -10.39 14.42 -1.01
C SER A 11 -8.88 14.55 -0.81
N ARG A 12 -8.36 13.95 0.27
CA ARG A 12 -6.92 13.85 0.55
C ARG A 12 -6.32 12.78 -0.36
N VAL A 13 -5.61 13.21 -1.40
CA VAL A 13 -4.70 12.32 -2.14
C VAL A 13 -3.61 11.82 -1.19
N PRO A 14 -3.18 10.54 -1.27
CA PRO A 14 -2.10 10.02 -0.44
C PRO A 14 -0.81 10.73 -0.87
N SER A 15 -0.36 11.71 -0.08
CA SER A 15 1.01 12.21 -0.18
C SER A 15 1.94 11.07 0.17
N THR A 16 2.51 10.44 -0.85
CA THR A 16 3.70 9.60 -0.72
C THR A 16 4.71 10.38 0.11
N MET A 17 5.11 9.80 1.24
CA MET A 17 6.03 10.31 2.25
C MET A 17 7.42 10.63 1.66
N ILE A 18 7.51 11.62 0.80
CA ILE A 18 8.77 12.19 0.33
C ILE A 18 8.94 13.47 1.13
N LEU A 19 9.80 13.40 2.14
CA LEU A 19 10.25 14.59 2.86
C LEU A 19 10.82 15.58 1.81
N PRO A 20 10.47 16.87 1.87
CA PRO A 20 11.00 17.85 0.93
C PRO A 20 12.53 17.90 1.00
N GLU A 21 13.17 18.03 -0.16
CA GLU A 21 14.61 18.07 -0.36
C GLU A 21 15.28 19.08 0.60
N GLY A 22 15.94 18.59 1.66
CA GLY A 22 16.53 19.42 2.71
C GLY A 22 15.91 19.31 4.11
N LEU A 23 15.04 18.32 4.35
CA LEU A 23 14.65 17.87 5.70
C LEU A 23 15.21 16.46 6.04
N THR A 24 16.32 16.07 5.43
CA THR A 24 17.05 14.87 5.87
C THR A 24 17.80 15.18 7.17
N ALA A 25 17.91 14.19 8.08
CA ALA A 25 18.52 14.36 9.40
C ALA A 25 19.92 15.02 9.34
N ASP A 26 20.72 14.68 8.31
CA ASP A 26 22.05 15.26 8.09
C ASP A 26 22.04 16.71 7.59
N SER A 27 20.98 17.12 6.88
CA SER A 27 20.89 18.48 6.33
C SER A 27 20.52 19.53 7.38
N ILE A 28 19.80 19.12 8.43
CA ILE A 28 19.38 19.96 9.57
C ILE A 28 20.42 19.93 10.69
N ASN A 29 21.28 18.92 10.74
CA ASN A 29 22.32 18.78 11.76
C ASN A 29 23.46 19.80 11.56
N THR A 30 23.24 21.04 12.00
CA THR A 30 24.23 22.12 11.94
C THR A 30 25.18 22.12 13.15
N ILE A 31 24.95 21.26 14.15
CA ILE A 31 25.72 21.22 15.40
C ILE A 31 27.21 20.92 15.17
N PRO A 32 27.60 19.91 14.36
CA PRO A 32 29.02 19.63 14.10
C PRO A 32 29.73 20.82 13.43
N VAL A 33 29.06 21.47 12.47
CA VAL A 33 29.59 22.63 11.74
C VAL A 33 29.75 23.84 12.69
N LEU A 34 28.79 24.06 13.58
CA LEU A 34 28.88 25.10 14.61
C LEU A 34 30.02 24.83 15.58
N CYS A 35 30.17 23.60 16.08
CA CYS A 35 31.27 23.21 16.95
C CYS A 35 32.62 23.43 16.27
N GLU A 36 32.76 23.06 14.99
CA GLU A 36 33.99 23.27 14.22
C GLU A 36 34.31 24.76 14.06
N THR A 37 33.32 25.58 13.70
CA THR A 37 33.51 27.04 13.57
C THR A 37 33.87 27.70 14.91
N LEU A 38 33.28 27.26 16.02
CA LEU A 38 33.58 27.75 17.36
C LEU A 38 34.98 27.33 17.82
N SER A 39 35.39 26.08 17.61
CA SER A 39 36.75 25.62 17.90
C SER A 39 37.80 26.42 17.11
N ARG A 40 37.54 26.67 15.82
CA ARG A 40 38.44 27.49 14.98
C ARG A 40 38.53 28.95 15.43
N LEU A 41 37.48 29.49 16.07
CA LEU A 41 37.47 30.82 16.65
C LEU A 41 38.18 30.87 18.01
N GLN A 42 38.04 29.84 18.86
CA GLN A 42 38.75 29.76 20.15
C GLN A 42 40.26 29.60 19.99
N ASN A 43 40.71 28.97 18.91
CA ASN A 43 42.14 28.85 18.57
C ASN A 43 42.73 30.13 17.96
N PHE A 44 41.95 31.22 17.83
CA PHE A 44 42.45 32.54 17.45
C PHE A 44 43.21 33.17 18.63
N SER A 45 44.50 32.85 18.75
CA SER A 45 45.42 33.57 19.65
C SER A 45 46.06 34.75 18.91
N PRO A 46 45.93 36.00 19.41
CA PRO A 46 46.58 37.16 18.80
C PRO A 46 48.12 37.17 18.93
N SER A 47 48.75 36.15 19.53
CA SER A 47 50.18 36.12 19.84
C SER A 47 51.07 35.34 18.87
N ASN A 48 50.59 34.84 17.73
CA ASN A 48 51.42 34.09 16.78
C ASN A 48 51.64 34.83 15.45
N PRO A 49 52.75 35.59 15.30
CA PRO A 49 53.20 36.09 14.01
C PRO A 49 54.04 34.99 13.32
N SER A 50 53.43 33.94 12.81
CA SER A 50 54.15 33.01 11.93
C SER A 50 53.22 32.34 10.94
N ALA A 51 52.91 33.07 9.87
CA ALA A 51 52.50 32.51 8.59
C ALA A 51 52.79 33.56 7.51
N ALA A 52 54.08 33.71 7.17
CA ALA A 52 54.44 34.31 5.91
C ALA A 52 53.94 33.39 4.78
N SER A 53 53.07 33.91 3.91
CA SER A 53 52.75 33.30 2.62
C SER A 53 52.50 34.42 1.59
N PRO A 54 52.91 34.22 0.32
CA PRO A 54 53.12 35.29 -0.65
C PRO A 54 51.81 35.92 -1.17
N PRO A 55 51.87 37.16 -1.69
CA PRO A 55 50.69 37.87 -2.19
C PRO A 55 50.31 37.33 -3.57
N GLY A 56 49.16 36.67 -3.70
CA GLY A 56 48.66 36.28 -5.03
C GLY A 56 47.59 35.20 -5.12
N ALA A 57 47.09 34.64 -4.02
CA ALA A 57 46.01 33.66 -4.09
C ALA A 57 44.68 34.30 -3.68
N THR A 58 43.78 34.47 -4.66
CA THR A 58 42.35 34.67 -4.42
C THR A 58 41.85 33.61 -3.42
N PRO A 59 41.08 33.96 -2.37
CA PRO A 59 40.62 32.99 -1.40
C PRO A 59 39.58 32.07 -2.04
N SER A 60 40.04 30.96 -2.62
CA SER A 60 39.19 29.82 -2.94
C SER A 60 38.79 29.16 -1.62
N PHE A 61 37.58 29.47 -1.18
CA PHE A 61 37.06 29.10 0.13
C PHE A 61 36.68 27.61 0.13
N ASN A 62 37.65 26.74 0.38
CA ASN A 62 37.36 25.36 0.74
C ASN A 62 36.85 25.37 2.19
N ALA A 63 35.61 24.93 2.40
CA ALA A 63 35.00 24.69 3.71
C ALA A 63 35.77 23.65 4.58
N ASN A 64 36.91 23.16 4.08
CA ASN A 64 37.76 22.13 4.68
C ASN A 64 39.10 22.70 5.22
N SER A 65 39.23 24.03 5.33
CA SER A 65 40.45 24.66 5.84
C SER A 65 40.51 24.54 7.37
N ASN A 66 41.34 23.64 7.90
CA ASN A 66 41.62 23.44 9.34
C ASN A 66 42.38 24.62 10.01
N GLY A 67 42.40 25.81 9.42
CA GLY A 67 43.13 26.98 9.90
C GLY A 67 42.32 27.86 10.86
N PRO A 68 42.98 28.66 11.73
CA PRO A 68 42.33 29.63 12.61
C PRO A 68 41.45 30.59 11.81
N LEU A 69 40.22 30.83 12.27
CA LEU A 69 39.30 31.77 11.60
C LEU A 69 39.65 33.20 12.01
N ASN A 70 39.92 34.07 11.04
CA ASN A 70 40.03 35.50 11.28
C ASN A 70 38.63 36.10 11.48
N ILE A 71 38.50 37.14 12.30
CA ILE A 71 37.23 37.78 12.66
C ILE A 71 36.43 38.24 11.42
N LYS A 72 37.13 38.60 10.34
CA LYS A 72 36.54 39.01 9.07
C LYS A 72 35.90 37.85 8.28
N ASP A 73 36.35 36.62 8.52
CA ASP A 73 35.93 35.43 7.77
C ASP A 73 34.77 34.69 8.46
N ILE A 74 34.37 35.12 9.67
CA ILE A 74 33.25 34.54 10.44
C ILE A 74 31.95 34.59 9.65
N TYR A 75 31.68 35.73 8.98
CA TYR A 75 30.45 35.90 8.22
C TYR A 75 30.38 34.89 7.07
N ALA A 76 31.47 34.71 6.32
CA ALA A 76 31.57 33.74 5.23
C ALA A 76 31.49 32.28 5.73
N ALA A 77 32.15 31.96 6.85
CA ALA A 77 32.11 30.64 7.46
C ALA A 77 30.71 30.26 8.00
N THR A 78 29.92 31.25 8.43
CA THR A 78 28.58 31.05 9.02
C THR A 78 27.45 31.13 7.98
N ASP A 79 27.70 31.72 6.82
CA ASP A 79 26.68 31.93 5.77
C ASP A 79 26.05 30.62 5.27
N GLY A 80 26.86 29.55 5.15
CA GLY A 80 26.36 28.22 4.81
C GLY A 80 25.36 27.65 5.84
N ILE A 81 25.57 27.94 7.12
CA ILE A 81 24.67 27.53 8.21
C ILE A 81 23.36 28.34 8.13
N LYS A 82 23.47 29.64 7.87
CA LYS A 82 22.32 30.53 7.67
C LYS A 82 21.44 30.05 6.52
N HIS A 83 22.02 29.70 5.37
CA HIS A 83 21.28 29.16 4.23
C HIS A 83 20.61 27.82 4.54
N LYS A 84 21.30 26.90 5.25
CA LYS A 84 20.70 25.63 5.71
C LYS A 84 19.51 25.85 6.64
N LEU A 85 19.64 26.73 7.62
CA LEU A 85 18.57 27.05 8.58
C LEU A 85 17.36 27.71 7.89
N GLN A 86 17.62 28.65 6.97
CA GLN A 86 16.56 29.29 6.19
C GLN A 86 15.82 28.28 5.31
N LYS A 87 16.56 27.37 4.64
CA LYS A 87 15.98 26.29 3.85
C LYS A 87 15.10 25.38 4.72
N ALA A 88 15.61 24.93 5.88
CA ALA A 88 14.86 24.10 6.81
C ALA A 88 13.57 24.81 7.29
N ARG A 89 13.64 26.11 7.61
CA ARG A 89 12.46 26.88 8.04
C ARG A 89 11.39 26.98 6.97
N VAL A 90 11.78 27.20 5.71
CA VAL A 90 10.86 27.24 4.57
C VAL A 90 10.24 25.87 4.35
N SER A 91 11.04 24.80 4.40
CA SER A 91 10.57 23.43 4.24
C SER A 91 9.60 23.00 5.34
N VAL A 92 9.89 23.33 6.60
CA VAL A 92 9.00 23.10 7.75
C VAL A 92 7.67 23.83 7.51
N LYS A 93 7.70 25.12 7.17
CA LYS A 93 6.46 25.88 6.88
C LYS A 93 5.66 25.33 5.68
N GLY A 94 6.33 24.66 4.74
CA GLY A 94 5.71 24.02 3.57
C GLY A 94 5.15 22.62 3.84
N MET A 95 5.36 22.04 5.03
CA MET A 95 4.86 20.70 5.33
C MET A 95 3.33 20.71 5.49
N PRO A 96 2.64 19.78 4.82
CA PRO A 96 1.21 19.60 5.02
C PRO A 96 0.94 19.15 6.45
N ASP A 97 -0.18 19.60 7.00
CA ASP A 97 -0.74 19.08 8.24
C ASP A 97 0.09 19.32 9.53
N MET A 98 1.07 20.23 9.51
CA MET A 98 1.83 20.59 10.73
C MET A 98 1.02 21.31 11.81
N HIS A 99 -0.21 21.75 11.49
CA HIS A 99 -1.10 22.40 12.44
C HIS A 99 -1.89 21.39 13.28
N ARG A 100 -1.84 20.10 12.93
CA ARG A 100 -2.49 19.03 13.68
C ARG A 100 -1.58 18.47 14.75
N THR A 101 -2.20 18.09 15.85
CA THR A 101 -1.53 17.40 16.95
C THR A 101 -1.32 15.92 16.62
N ILE A 102 -0.42 15.28 17.36
CA ILE A 102 -0.16 13.85 17.20
C ILE A 102 -1.39 13.05 17.62
N GLU A 103 -2.09 13.51 18.66
CA GLU A 103 -3.31 12.88 19.17
C GLU A 103 -4.42 12.84 18.12
N ASP A 104 -4.63 13.92 17.37
CA ASP A 104 -5.63 13.97 16.28
C ASP A 104 -5.26 12.99 15.15
N GLN A 105 -3.98 12.86 14.84
CA GLN A 105 -3.49 11.93 13.81
C GLN A 105 -3.63 10.47 14.25
N GLU A 106 -3.34 10.17 15.52
CA GLU A 106 -3.51 8.82 16.08
C GLU A 106 -4.98 8.41 16.14
N GLU A 107 -5.89 9.34 16.43
CA GLU A 107 -7.33 9.09 16.36
C GLU A 107 -7.78 8.79 14.92
N GLU A 108 -7.32 9.59 13.93
CA GLU A 108 -7.61 9.37 12.51
C GLU A 108 -7.07 8.01 12.02
N ILE A 109 -5.86 7.63 12.46
CA ILE A 109 -5.28 6.31 12.17
C ILE A 109 -6.17 5.21 12.73
N ARG A 110 -6.61 5.33 13.99
CA ARG A 110 -7.48 4.34 14.62
C ARG A 110 -8.80 4.17 13.87
N GLU A 111 -9.43 5.27 13.47
CA GLU A 111 -10.66 5.24 12.66
C GLU A 111 -10.42 4.59 11.29
N CYS A 112 -9.29 4.91 10.65
CA CYS A 112 -8.90 4.29 9.38
C CYS A 112 -8.67 2.78 9.52
N GLU A 113 -7.98 2.35 10.57
CA GLU A 113 -7.74 0.94 10.86
C GLU A 113 -9.04 0.18 11.13
N GLU A 114 -9.99 0.80 11.86
CA GLU A 114 -11.31 0.23 12.08
C GLU A 114 -12.07 0.06 10.75
N LYS A 115 -12.08 1.09 9.89
CA LYS A 115 -12.70 1.01 8.55
C LYS A 115 -12.07 -0.09 7.70
N ILE A 116 -10.75 -0.23 7.73
CA ILE A 116 -10.03 -1.32 7.04
C ILE A 116 -10.47 -2.67 7.61
N GLY A 117 -10.64 -2.79 8.93
CA GLY A 117 -11.16 -3.98 9.59
C GLY A 117 -12.54 -4.37 9.06
N GLN A 118 -13.47 -3.42 9.06
CA GLN A 118 -14.83 -3.62 8.56
C GLN A 118 -14.84 -4.02 7.08
N GLN A 119 -14.04 -3.35 6.24
CA GLN A 119 -13.92 -3.68 4.82
C GLN A 119 -13.39 -5.10 4.57
N LYS A 120 -12.40 -5.54 5.35
CA LYS A 120 -11.87 -6.90 5.28
C LYS A 120 -12.91 -7.94 5.69
N GLU A 121 -13.75 -7.64 6.68
CA GLU A 121 -14.84 -8.52 7.10
C GLU A 121 -15.89 -8.68 6.00
N VAL A 122 -16.33 -7.57 5.39
CA VAL A 122 -17.28 -7.59 4.27
C VAL A 122 -16.72 -8.39 3.10
N LEU A 123 -15.45 -8.20 2.75
CA LEU A 123 -14.78 -8.98 1.71
C LEU A 123 -14.77 -10.49 2.03
N ASN A 124 -14.49 -10.86 3.28
CA ASN A 124 -14.50 -12.25 3.72
C ASN A 124 -15.90 -12.87 3.62
N LEU A 125 -16.93 -12.13 4.01
CA LEU A 125 -18.32 -12.56 3.87
C LEU A 125 -18.69 -12.77 2.40
N LEU A 126 -18.36 -11.82 1.53
CA LEU A 126 -18.63 -11.93 0.11
C LEU A 126 -17.92 -13.14 -0.53
N MET A 127 -16.67 -13.39 -0.13
CA MET A 127 -15.93 -14.58 -0.56
C MET A 127 -16.63 -15.87 -0.12
N LYS A 128 -17.09 -15.95 1.13
CA LYS A 128 -17.83 -17.12 1.64
C LYS A 128 -19.14 -17.35 0.88
N VAL A 129 -19.89 -16.29 0.62
CA VAL A 129 -21.14 -16.35 -0.16
C VAL A 129 -20.87 -16.86 -1.57
N GLY A 130 -19.86 -16.32 -2.25
CA GLY A 130 -19.47 -16.76 -3.60
C GLY A 130 -19.07 -18.24 -3.65
N LEU A 131 -18.31 -18.72 -2.65
CA LEU A 131 -17.97 -20.13 -2.53
C LEU A 131 -19.20 -21.01 -2.27
N ASN A 132 -20.15 -20.55 -1.46
CA ASN A 132 -21.37 -21.30 -1.18
C ASN A 132 -22.25 -21.41 -2.44
N MET A 133 -22.43 -20.31 -3.17
CA MET A 133 -23.18 -20.29 -4.44
C MET A 133 -22.56 -21.23 -5.48
N LYS A 134 -21.23 -21.33 -5.53
CA LYS A 134 -20.54 -22.28 -6.41
C LYS A 134 -20.85 -23.73 -6.01
N LYS A 135 -20.75 -24.07 -4.73
CA LYS A 135 -21.08 -25.42 -4.22
C LYS A 135 -22.53 -25.78 -4.49
N GLU A 136 -23.46 -24.87 -4.25
CA GLU A 136 -24.88 -25.10 -4.50
C GLU A 136 -25.15 -25.40 -5.98
N ARG A 137 -24.50 -24.68 -6.90
CA ARG A 137 -24.59 -24.95 -8.34
C ARG A 137 -24.07 -26.35 -8.69
N GLU A 138 -22.93 -26.75 -8.15
CA GLU A 138 -22.36 -28.08 -8.39
C GLU A 138 -23.28 -29.20 -7.87
N VAL A 139 -23.84 -29.01 -6.66
CA VAL A 139 -24.80 -29.95 -6.07
C VAL A 139 -26.05 -30.10 -6.93
N LEU A 140 -26.61 -28.97 -7.40
CA LEU A 140 -27.74 -29.00 -8.31
C LEU A 140 -27.38 -29.73 -9.60
N GLU A 141 -26.23 -29.44 -10.20
CA GLU A 141 -25.79 -30.10 -11.42
C GLU A 141 -25.68 -31.63 -11.25
N ILE A 142 -25.11 -32.08 -10.13
CA ILE A 142 -25.05 -33.51 -9.79
C ILE A 142 -26.45 -34.10 -9.65
N LYS A 143 -27.35 -33.42 -8.94
CA LYS A 143 -28.74 -33.84 -8.77
C LYS A 143 -29.45 -34.01 -10.12
N TRP A 144 -29.32 -33.02 -11.03
CA TRP A 144 -29.89 -33.09 -12.38
C TRP A 144 -29.30 -34.24 -13.20
N LYS A 145 -27.99 -34.51 -13.08
CA LYS A 145 -27.34 -35.63 -13.76
C LYS A 145 -27.86 -36.98 -13.24
N LEU A 146 -28.01 -37.13 -11.91
CA LEU A 146 -28.55 -38.33 -11.29
C LEU A 146 -29.99 -38.58 -11.72
N GLU A 147 -30.85 -37.56 -11.69
CA GLU A 147 -32.25 -37.68 -12.12
C GLU A 147 -32.35 -38.06 -13.60
N ARG A 148 -31.48 -37.51 -14.45
CA ARG A 148 -31.40 -37.89 -15.86
C ARG A 148 -30.99 -39.35 -16.05
N LEU A 149 -30.04 -39.84 -15.26
CA LEU A 149 -29.60 -41.25 -15.31
C LEU A 149 -30.72 -42.20 -14.88
N ASP A 150 -31.40 -41.91 -13.77
CA ASP A 150 -32.56 -42.70 -13.32
C ASP A 150 -33.68 -42.71 -14.38
N SER A 151 -33.93 -41.56 -15.03
CA SER A 151 -34.89 -41.51 -16.13
C SER A 151 -34.46 -42.35 -17.34
N GLN A 152 -33.17 -42.41 -17.66
CA GLN A 152 -32.65 -43.26 -18.74
C GLN A 152 -32.79 -44.74 -18.40
N GLU A 153 -32.42 -45.13 -17.18
CA GLU A 153 -32.56 -46.51 -16.70
C GLU A 153 -34.02 -46.98 -16.74
N LYS A 154 -34.95 -46.14 -16.27
CA LYS A 154 -36.40 -46.41 -16.37
C LYS A 154 -36.87 -46.59 -17.81
N LYS A 155 -36.33 -45.82 -18.76
CA LYS A 155 -36.65 -45.95 -20.18
C LYS A 155 -36.10 -47.26 -20.76
N GLU A 156 -34.87 -47.63 -20.43
CA GLU A 156 -34.26 -48.90 -20.87
C GLU A 156 -35.01 -50.11 -20.30
N ARG A 157 -35.32 -50.13 -19.00
CA ARG A 157 -36.16 -51.19 -18.40
C ARG A 157 -37.52 -51.31 -19.09
N LYS A 158 -38.15 -50.20 -19.46
CA LYS A 158 -39.42 -50.23 -20.23
C LYS A 158 -39.23 -50.80 -21.64
N LYS A 159 -38.14 -50.46 -22.34
CA LYS A 159 -37.81 -51.04 -23.66
C LYS A 159 -37.57 -52.54 -23.56
N GLU A 160 -36.84 -52.99 -22.56
CA GLU A 160 -36.53 -54.39 -22.33
C GLU A 160 -37.80 -55.22 -22.08
N ARG A 161 -38.68 -54.77 -21.19
CA ARG A 161 -40.00 -55.40 -20.96
C ARG A 161 -40.85 -55.48 -22.24
N LYS A 162 -40.79 -54.46 -23.10
CA LYS A 162 -41.48 -54.49 -24.41
C LYS A 162 -40.86 -55.51 -25.36
N LYS A 163 -39.53 -55.61 -25.42
CA LYS A 163 -38.81 -56.62 -26.22
C LYS A 163 -39.17 -58.03 -25.75
N GLU A 164 -39.18 -58.27 -24.45
CA GLU A 164 -39.53 -59.56 -23.85
C GLU A 164 -40.98 -59.97 -24.17
N ARG A 165 -41.95 -59.06 -24.00
CA ARG A 165 -43.34 -59.30 -24.43
C ARG A 165 -43.47 -59.63 -25.92
N LYS A 166 -42.68 -58.99 -26.78
CA LYS A 166 -42.67 -59.27 -28.22
C LYS A 166 -42.07 -60.65 -28.52
N LYS A 167 -40.99 -61.03 -27.82
CA LYS A 167 -40.40 -62.38 -27.91
C LYS A 167 -41.41 -63.45 -27.48
N GLU A 168 -42.11 -63.25 -26.36
CA GLU A 168 -43.11 -64.21 -25.86
C GLU A 168 -44.29 -64.37 -26.83
N ARG A 169 -44.80 -63.27 -27.37
CA ARG A 169 -45.81 -63.32 -28.44
C ARG A 169 -45.31 -64.08 -29.66
N ASN A 170 -44.09 -63.80 -30.13
CA ASN A 170 -43.51 -64.50 -31.27
C ASN A 170 -43.41 -66.01 -31.01
N LYS A 171 -42.97 -66.40 -29.80
CA LYS A 171 -42.88 -67.80 -29.37
C LYS A 171 -44.25 -68.50 -29.38
N HIS A 172 -45.30 -67.82 -28.95
CA HIS A 172 -46.68 -68.33 -29.02
C HIS A 172 -47.16 -68.56 -30.46
N TYR A 173 -46.80 -67.69 -31.42
CA TYR A 173 -47.12 -67.90 -32.84
C TYR A 173 -46.40 -69.12 -33.44
N PHE A 174 -45.12 -69.32 -33.12
CA PHE A 174 -44.38 -70.50 -33.59
C PHE A 174 -44.94 -71.81 -33.01
N ARG A 175 -45.35 -71.82 -31.73
CA ARG A 175 -45.93 -73.01 -31.09
C ARG A 175 -47.30 -73.41 -31.68
N ASN A 176 -48.11 -72.45 -32.13
CA ASN A 176 -49.45 -72.73 -32.66
C ASN A 176 -49.47 -72.95 -34.19
N GLY A 177 -48.40 -72.59 -34.91
CA GLY A 177 -48.28 -72.82 -36.35
C GLY A 177 -47.86 -74.25 -36.73
N GLU A 178 -47.29 -75.02 -35.80
CA GLU A 178 -46.89 -76.42 -36.02
C GLU A 178 -48.04 -77.44 -35.90
N HIS A 179 -49.26 -76.99 -35.54
CA HIS A 179 -50.46 -77.83 -35.44
C HIS A 179 -51.46 -77.64 -36.60
N THR A 180 -51.12 -76.86 -37.62
CA THR A 180 -52.05 -76.50 -38.71
C THR A 180 -51.56 -76.83 -40.12
N SER A 181 -50.56 -77.70 -40.28
CA SER A 181 -50.19 -78.29 -41.58
C SER A 181 -50.22 -79.81 -41.51
#